data_AF-A0A2T3E928-F1
#
_entry.id   AF-A0A2T3E928-F1
#
_cell.length_a   1.000
_cell.length_b   1.000
_cell.length_c   1.000
_cell.angle_alpha   90.00
_cell.angle_beta   90.00
_cell.angle_gamma   90.00
#
_symmetry.space_group_name_H-M   'P 1'
#
loop_
_entity.id
_entity.type
_entity.pdbx_description
1 polymer ?
#
loop_
_entity_poly.entity_id
_entity_poly.type
_entity_poly.pdbx_seq_one_letter_code
_entity_poly.pdbx_strand_id
1 'polypeptide(L)'
;MNNLKIPERKNGIELEYQLSEPPQKVWRAISTPELRQNWLPQDALANPEAIAVTPGKEVRYRLRDDVPPFLESTVTFKISSNANGGTSLRIIHELDDARLRETEKTAANTNSLTVMRAA
;
A
#
# COMPACT_ATOMS: atom_id res chain seq x y z
N MET A 1 29.32 -17.77 -15.51
CA MET A 1 27.89 -17.43 -15.69
C MET A 1 27.60 -16.15 -14.90
N ASN A 2 27.12 -15.08 -15.56
CA ASN A 2 26.76 -13.84 -14.87
C ASN A 2 25.46 -14.05 -14.10
N ASN A 3 25.53 -13.94 -12.77
CA ASN A 3 24.36 -13.88 -11.90
C ASN A 3 23.66 -12.53 -12.14
N LEU A 4 22.73 -12.50 -13.10
CA LEU A 4 21.78 -11.41 -13.22
C LEU A 4 20.98 -11.37 -11.92
N LYS A 5 21.30 -10.40 -11.05
CA LYS A 5 20.42 -10.04 -9.94
C LYS A 5 19.16 -9.48 -10.57
N ILE A 6 18.16 -10.33 -10.79
CA ILE A 6 16.83 -9.90 -11.18
C ILE A 6 16.35 -9.05 -10.00
N PRO A 7 16.10 -7.73 -10.18
CA PRO A 7 15.55 -6.94 -9.11
C PRO A 7 14.20 -7.57 -8.75
N GLU A 8 14.05 -7.98 -7.49
CA GLU A 8 12.74 -8.38 -6.96
C GLU A 8 11.75 -7.28 -7.34
N ARG A 9 10.70 -7.64 -8.09
CA ARG A 9 9.59 -6.71 -8.28
C ARG A 9 8.98 -6.50 -6.91
N LYS A 10 9.39 -5.43 -6.24
CA LYS A 10 8.68 -4.94 -5.07
C LYS A 10 7.29 -4.59 -5.57
N ASN A 11 6.28 -5.36 -5.16
CA ASN A 11 4.87 -5.09 -5.47
C ASN A 11 4.36 -3.87 -4.68
N GLY A 12 5.20 -2.84 -4.54
CA GLY A 12 4.90 -1.66 -3.78
C GLY A 12 5.70 -0.46 -4.25
N ILE A 13 5.09 0.70 -4.06
CA ILE A 13 5.66 2.00 -4.37
C ILE A 13 5.93 2.74 -3.08
N GLU A 14 6.93 3.60 -3.12
CA GLU A 14 7.32 4.43 -2.02
C GLU A 14 7.38 5.88 -2.47
N LEU A 15 6.73 6.75 -1.71
CA LEU A 15 6.65 8.17 -1.96
C LEU A 15 7.14 8.91 -0.72
N GLU A 16 7.94 9.95 -0.90
CA GLU A 16 8.39 10.81 0.18
C GLU A 16 8.03 12.26 -0.10
N TYR A 17 7.48 12.94 0.91
CA TYR A 17 7.02 14.32 0.84
C TYR A 17 7.58 15.12 2.01
N GLN A 18 7.97 16.37 1.74
CA GLN A 18 8.36 17.33 2.77
C GLN A 18 7.21 18.30 3.02
N LEU A 19 6.71 18.34 4.25
CA LEU A 19 5.63 19.19 4.69
C LEU A 19 6.18 20.26 5.63
N SER A 20 5.73 21.50 5.49
CA SER A 20 6.09 22.60 6.41
C SER A 20 5.40 22.48 7.78
N GLU A 21 4.38 21.63 7.87
CA GLU A 21 3.60 21.44 9.09
C GLU A 21 4.33 20.54 10.10
N PRO A 22 4.13 20.77 11.41
CA PRO A 22 4.79 19.99 12.44
C PRO A 22 4.28 18.54 12.49
N PRO A 23 5.11 17.56 12.91
CA PRO A 23 4.76 16.13 12.89
C PRO A 23 3.47 15.80 13.64
N GLN A 24 3.16 16.52 14.72
CA GLN A 24 1.96 16.30 15.52
C GLN A 24 0.68 16.64 14.73
N LYS A 25 0.73 17.67 13.87
CA LYS A 25 -0.42 18.04 13.03
C LYS A 25 -0.61 17.04 11.89
N VAL A 26 0.48 16.64 11.24
CA VAL A 26 0.46 15.61 10.20
C VAL A 26 -0.03 14.27 10.78
N TRP A 27 0.45 13.90 11.98
CA TRP A 27 -0.01 12.71 12.69
C TRP A 27 -1.53 12.70 12.86
N ARG A 28 -2.09 13.79 13.40
CA ARG A 28 -3.54 13.91 13.56
C ARG A 28 -4.28 13.80 12.23
N ALA A 29 -3.76 14.40 11.16
CA ALA A 29 -4.39 14.33 9.84
C ALA A 29 -4.44 12.91 9.25
N ILE A 30 -3.47 12.04 9.60
CA ILE A 30 -3.40 10.66 9.11
C ILE A 30 -4.00 9.63 10.07
N SER A 31 -4.04 9.89 11.38
CA SER A 31 -4.51 8.94 12.39
C SER A 31 -5.93 9.21 12.89
N THR A 32 -6.40 10.45 12.87
CA THR A 32 -7.74 10.83 13.35
C THR A 32 -8.77 10.61 12.24
N PRO A 33 -9.75 9.70 12.41
CA PRO A 33 -10.72 9.35 11.36
C PRO A 33 -11.43 10.56 10.74
N GLU A 34 -11.89 11.50 11.57
CA GLU A 34 -12.66 12.67 11.12
C GLU A 34 -11.81 13.62 10.26
N LEU A 35 -10.51 13.71 10.54
CA LEU A 35 -9.59 14.52 9.74
C LEU A 35 -9.16 13.79 8.47
N ARG A 36 -8.92 12.48 8.60
CA ARG A 36 -8.51 11.60 7.49
C ARG A 36 -9.57 11.56 6.39
N GLN A 37 -10.85 11.45 6.75
CA GLN A 37 -11.95 11.37 5.78
C GLN A 37 -12.03 12.56 4.82
N ASN A 38 -11.47 13.72 5.19
CA ASN A 38 -11.44 14.90 4.32
C ASN A 38 -10.56 14.73 3.07
N TRP A 39 -9.62 13.78 3.09
CA TRP A 39 -8.67 13.57 1.98
C TRP A 39 -8.46 12.10 1.61
N LEU A 40 -8.73 11.17 2.53
CA LEU A 40 -8.76 9.73 2.31
C LEU A 40 -10.15 9.19 2.72
N PRO A 41 -11.07 9.04 1.74
CA PRO A 41 -12.44 8.59 1.98
C PRO A 41 -12.51 7.24 2.70
N GLN A 42 -13.58 7.04 3.46
CA GLN A 42 -13.81 5.80 4.19
C GLN A 42 -14.03 4.61 3.25
N ASP A 43 -14.64 4.83 2.09
CA ASP A 43 -14.94 3.78 1.11
C ASP A 43 -13.68 3.21 0.42
N ALA A 44 -12.58 3.97 0.41
CA ALA A 44 -11.29 3.50 -0.10
C ALA A 44 -10.60 2.53 0.87
N LEU A 45 -11.07 2.44 2.12
CA LEU A 45 -10.54 1.52 3.12
C LEU A 45 -11.31 0.19 3.10
N ALA A 46 -10.57 -0.91 3.06
CA ALA A 46 -11.16 -2.24 3.27
C ALA A 46 -11.64 -2.43 4.72
N ASN A 47 -10.99 -1.73 5.67
CA ASN A 47 -11.35 -1.68 7.08
C ASN A 47 -11.27 -0.23 7.59
N PRO A 48 -12.31 0.31 8.27
CA PRO A 48 -12.25 1.65 8.87
C PRO A 48 -11.12 1.87 9.86
N GLU A 49 -10.68 0.82 10.53
CA GLU A 49 -9.62 0.90 11.54
C GLU A 49 -8.23 0.66 10.92
N ALA A 50 -7.23 1.25 11.57
CA ALA A 50 -5.83 1.01 11.21
C ALA A 50 -5.45 -0.44 11.59
N ILE A 51 -4.72 -1.12 10.70
CA ILE A 51 -4.15 -2.45 10.96
C ILE A 51 -3.09 -2.38 12.07
N ALA A 52 -2.32 -1.29 12.09
CA ALA A 52 -1.29 -1.05 13.09
C ALA A 52 -1.06 0.45 13.29
N VAL A 53 -0.78 0.83 14.54
CA VAL A 53 -0.51 2.22 14.91
C VAL A 53 0.70 2.25 15.85
N THR A 54 1.72 3.01 15.47
CA THR A 54 2.80 3.44 16.34
C THR A 54 2.66 4.94 16.55
N PRO A 55 2.14 5.40 17.71
CA PRO A 55 1.82 6.79 17.95
C PRO A 55 2.95 7.76 17.60
N GLY A 56 2.64 8.77 16.79
CA GLY A 56 3.58 9.82 16.37
C GLY A 56 4.67 9.36 15.41
N LYS A 57 4.59 8.14 14.86
CA LYS A 57 5.63 7.59 13.96
C LYS A 57 5.06 6.90 12.73
N GLU A 58 4.10 5.99 12.91
CA GLU A 58 3.62 5.14 11.82
C GLU A 58 2.15 4.76 12.00
N VAL A 59 1.37 4.79 10.93
CA VAL A 59 0.04 4.19 10.87
C VAL A 59 -0.14 3.39 9.58
N ARG A 60 -0.80 2.23 9.68
CA ARG A 60 -1.04 1.31 8.57
C ARG A 60 -2.53 1.09 8.34
N TYR A 61 -2.95 1.17 7.08
CA TYR A 61 -4.34 0.98 6.67
C TYR A 61 -4.44 -0.09 5.58
N ARG A 62 -5.58 -0.80 5.59
CA ARG A 62 -5.98 -1.69 4.50
C ARG A 62 -6.82 -0.89 3.51
N LEU A 63 -6.36 -0.77 2.28
CA LEU A 63 -7.13 -0.17 1.20
C LEU A 63 -7.72 -1.26 0.31
N ARG A 64 -8.81 -0.92 -0.38
CA ARG A 64 -9.44 -1.77 -1.39
C ARG A 64 -9.80 -0.93 -2.59
N ASP A 65 -9.47 -1.42 -3.78
CA ASP A 65 -9.90 -0.80 -5.04
C ASP A 65 -11.42 -0.86 -5.17
N ASP A 66 -12.00 0.16 -5.78
CA ASP A 66 -13.44 0.29 -6.01
C ASP A 66 -13.93 -0.47 -7.27
N VAL A 67 -13.00 -0.98 -8.07
CA VAL A 67 -13.28 -1.74 -9.28
C VAL A 67 -12.96 -3.23 -9.09
N PRO A 68 -13.78 -4.14 -9.65
CA PRO A 68 -13.41 -5.55 -9.77
C PRO A 68 -12.01 -5.67 -10.43
N PRO A 69 -11.10 -6.46 -9.87
CA PRO A 69 -11.37 -7.56 -8.95
C PRO A 69 -11.27 -7.20 -7.45
N PHE A 70 -11.43 -5.92 -7.09
CA PHE A 70 -11.40 -5.33 -5.75
C PHE A 70 -10.12 -5.70 -4.99
N LEU A 71 -8.97 -5.40 -5.62
CA LEU A 71 -7.67 -5.71 -5.03
C LEU A 71 -7.50 -5.00 -3.69
N GLU A 72 -6.84 -5.67 -2.75
CA GLU A 72 -6.51 -5.08 -1.46
C GLU A 72 -5.02 -4.76 -1.34
N SER A 73 -4.71 -3.63 -0.72
CA SER A 73 -3.36 -3.19 -0.47
C SER A 73 -3.17 -2.71 0.96
N THR A 74 -1.92 -2.64 1.37
CA THR A 74 -1.50 -2.11 2.65
C THR A 74 -0.77 -0.80 2.42
N VAL A 75 -1.30 0.30 2.96
CA VAL A 75 -0.65 1.60 2.93
C VAL A 75 -0.12 1.95 4.31
N THR A 76 1.18 2.21 4.36
CA THR A 76 1.91 2.60 5.57
C THR A 76 2.32 4.06 5.45
N PHE A 77 1.82 4.89 6.36
CA PHE A 77 2.26 6.28 6.52
C PHE A 77 3.28 6.35 7.65
N LYS A 78 4.48 6.86 7.35
CA LYS A 78 5.56 7.11 8.30
C LYS A 78 5.84 8.60 8.38
N ILE A 79 5.95 9.11 9.60
CA ILE A 79 6.29 10.52 9.84
C ILE A 79 7.59 10.63 10.64
N SER A 80 8.38 11.64 10.30
CA SER A 80 9.56 12.04 11.05
C SER A 80 9.74 13.55 10.98
N SER A 81 10.37 14.16 11.98
CA SER A 81 10.73 15.58 11.93
C SER A 81 11.76 15.81 10.82
N ASN A 82 11.57 16.86 10.00
CA ASN A 82 12.58 17.28 9.03
C ASN A 82 13.47 18.39 9.57
N ALA A 83 14.53 18.74 8.83
CA ALA A 83 15.52 19.74 9.23
C ALA A 83 14.94 21.18 9.34
N ASN A 84 13.78 21.43 8.74
CA ASN A 84 13.18 22.77 8.65
C ASN A 84 12.06 22.97 9.69
N GLY A 85 11.97 22.09 10.70
CA GLY A 85 10.92 22.14 11.72
C GLY A 85 9.54 21.63 11.24
N GLY A 86 9.47 21.09 10.03
CA GLY A 86 8.30 20.43 9.46
C GLY A 86 8.37 18.90 9.56
N THR A 87 7.70 18.22 8.64
CA THR A 87 7.57 16.75 8.63
C THR A 87 8.07 16.15 7.32
N SER A 88 8.90 15.10 7.39
CA SER A 88 9.05 14.15 6.29
C SER A 88 7.96 13.09 6.42
N LEU A 89 7.07 13.03 5.43
CA LEU A 89 6.02 12.02 5.30
C LEU A 89 6.42 11.02 4.23
N ARG A 90 6.57 9.76 4.64
CA ARG A 90 6.86 8.63 3.74
C ARG A 90 5.63 7.75 3.65
N ILE A 91 5.20 7.47 2.43
CA ILE A 91 4.03 6.64 2.10
C ILE A 91 4.53 5.41 1.37
N ILE A 92 4.30 4.24 1.95
CA ILE A 92 4.66 2.95 1.37
C ILE A 92 3.34 2.25 1.04
N HIS A 93 3.08 2.02 -0.23
CA HIS A 93 1.89 1.31 -0.71
C HIS A 93 2.34 -0.04 -1.23
N GLU A 94 1.91 -1.12 -0.58
CA GLU A 94 2.24 -2.48 -0.95
C GLU A 94 0.96 -3.24 -1.32
N LEU A 95 0.93 -3.82 -2.51
CA LEU A 95 -0.17 -4.66 -2.94
C LEU A 95 -0.09 -6.00 -2.21
N ASP A 96 -1.14 -6.33 -1.48
CA ASP A 96 -1.19 -7.51 -0.59
C ASP A 96 -2.44 -8.33 -0.92
N ASP A 97 -2.51 -8.70 -2.21
CA ASP A 97 -3.53 -9.57 -2.77
C ASP A 97 -3.01 -11.00 -2.90
N ALA A 98 -3.72 -11.94 -2.26
CA ALA A 98 -3.36 -13.36 -2.25
C ALA A 98 -3.37 -14.00 -3.66
N ARG A 99 -4.16 -13.46 -4.60
CA ARG A 99 -4.25 -13.98 -5.98
C ARG A 99 -2.99 -13.72 -6.80
N LEU A 100 -2.26 -12.64 -6.47
CA LEU A 100 -0.95 -12.39 -7.08
C LEU A 100 0.09 -13.39 -6.60
N ARG A 101 0.04 -13.77 -5.32
CA ARG A 101 0.90 -14.83 -4.77
C ARG A 101 0.63 -16.18 -5.43
N GLU A 102 -0.63 -16.47 -5.77
CA GLU A 102 -1.02 -17.69 -6.48
C GLU A 102 -0.53 -17.68 -7.95
N THR A 103 -0.60 -16.52 -8.61
CA THR A 103 -0.04 -16.34 -9.98
C THR A 103 1.48 -16.45 -10.00
N GLU A 104 2.17 -15.89 -9.00
CA GLU A 104 3.63 -16.02 -8.81
C GLU A 104 4.05 -17.47 -8.55
N LYS A 105 3.25 -18.23 -7.79
CA LYS A 105 3.49 -19.65 -7.53
C LYS A 105 3.24 -20.54 -8.76
N THR A 106 2.41 -20.10 -9.69
CA THR A 106 1.99 -20.87 -10.88
C THR A 106 2.84 -20.54 -12.12
N ALA A 107 3.71 -19.54 -12.07
CA ALA A 107 4.57 -19.16 -13.18
C ALA A 107 5.83 -20.05 -13.29
N ALA A 108 5.66 -21.23 -13.90
CA ALA A 108 6.53 -21.81 -14.94
C ALA A 108 5.94 -23.16 -15.39
N ASN A 109 5.66 -23.32 -16.69
CA ASN A 109 5.27 -24.55 -17.40
C ASN A 109 3.92 -25.23 -17.07
N THR A 110 2.79 -24.56 -17.28
CA THR A 110 1.57 -25.29 -17.65
C THR A 110 1.04 -24.78 -18.99
N ASN A 111 1.23 -25.61 -20.02
CA ASN A 111 0.57 -25.48 -21.30
C ASN A 111 -0.89 -25.90 -21.10
N SER A 112 -1.74 -24.98 -20.65
CA SER A 112 -3.16 -25.22 -20.43
C SER A 112 -3.80 -25.62 -21.76
N LEU A 113 -3.99 -26.92 -21.94
CA LEU A 113 -4.57 -27.56 -23.11
C LEU A 113 -5.87 -26.86 -23.50
N THR A 114 -5.86 -26.19 -24.65
CA THR A 114 -7.09 -25.70 -25.29
C THR A 114 -7.91 -26.92 -25.72
N VAL A 115 -8.90 -27.31 -24.91
CA VAL A 115 -9.92 -28.27 -25.35
C VAL A 115 -10.94 -27.51 -26.20
N MET A 116 -10.83 -27.69 -27.53
CA MET A 116 -11.89 -27.34 -28.47
C MET A 116 -13.16 -28.12 -28.11
N ARG A 117 -14.29 -27.42 -27.98
CA ARG A 117 -15.62 -28.04 -28.01
C ARG A 117 -16.10 -28.03 -29.45
N ALA A 118 -16.12 -29.19 -30.09
CA ALA A 118 -16.86 -29.38 -31.34
C ALA A 118 -18.35 -29.54 -30.99
N ALA A 119 -19.21 -28.86 -31.76
CA ALA A 119 -20.66 -29.03 -31.76
C ALA A 119 -21.05 -30.18 -32.69
#